data_AF-A0A239BNL8-F1
#
_entry.id   AF-A0A239BNL8-F1
#
_cell.length_a   1.000
_cell.length_b   1.000
_cell.length_c   1.000
_cell.angle_alpha   90.00
_cell.angle_beta   90.00
_cell.angle_gamma   90.00
#
_symmetry.space_group_name_H-M   'P 1'
#
loop_
_entity.id
_entity.type
_entity.pdbx_description
1 polymer ?
#
loop_
_entity_poly.entity_id
_entity_poly.type
_entity_poly.pdbx_seq_one_letter_code
_entity_poly.pdbx_strand_id
1 'polypeptide(L)'
;MRKINLLIIILSLFSIQRSIAQEKIIEKRDYKFFGSSYNQEDLILRRVNDTLNIFFEDEKKISYLWSNVGEFENFPGFEKYVDSFFEMTNQIGLDFENKNYYLRYSPETSQLIYEELTTVRFKKENNQTVPIHRHTVRFTPRGMTDIEVYLGEIDELMVLKEAGITEMVRSLMLEKDWFKKYEKGLFNKDLRINADGEKEITTYYNLEDSKKLIFNFDIGTQFIGSYFPLTTELSLFFDLGKRKKWITRSKSGVELSWLHYAFVQKNEDSSFEFNNDFFLTGGWRTGVLDYTTTIKYGRMISSNHANTFFGERNNLLGFDFQISPHFKISYINHFKDFKSDWISTIGVSYRLF
;
A
#
# COMPACT_ATOMS: atom_id res chain seq x y z
N MET A 1 -34.97 26.31 -19.35
CA MET A 1 -33.81 25.38 -19.29
C MET A 1 -33.86 24.62 -17.97
N ARG A 2 -33.87 23.28 -18.01
CA ARG A 2 -33.94 22.42 -16.81
C ARG A 2 -32.63 22.52 -16.05
N LYS A 3 -32.68 22.95 -14.78
CA LYS A 3 -31.55 22.85 -13.84
C LYS A 3 -31.28 21.37 -13.61
N ILE A 4 -30.34 20.80 -14.37
CA ILE A 4 -29.84 19.46 -14.08
C ILE A 4 -29.11 19.58 -12.73
N ASN A 5 -29.65 18.92 -11.70
CA ASN A 5 -29.13 18.98 -10.35
C ASN A 5 -27.68 18.47 -10.34
N LEU A 6 -26.72 19.37 -10.10
CA LEU A 6 -25.30 19.06 -9.95
C LEU A 6 -25.07 17.89 -8.97
N LEU A 7 -25.90 17.79 -7.93
CA LEU A 7 -25.91 16.70 -6.97
C LEU A 7 -26.19 15.33 -7.61
N ILE A 8 -27.10 15.26 -8.60
CA ILE A 8 -27.46 14.03 -9.31
C ILE A 8 -26.32 13.60 -10.24
N ILE A 9 -25.66 14.56 -10.91
CA ILE A 9 -24.47 14.29 -11.72
C ILE A 9 -23.32 13.79 -10.83
N ILE A 10 -23.09 14.42 -9.68
CA ILE A 10 -22.04 14.01 -8.75
C ILE A 10 -22.32 12.60 -8.20
N LEU A 11 -23.56 12.31 -7.79
CA LEU A 11 -23.95 11.00 -7.26
C LEU A 11 -23.92 9.90 -8.34
N SER A 12 -24.31 10.20 -9.58
CA SER A 12 -24.23 9.24 -10.69
C SER A 12 -22.78 9.00 -11.13
N LEU A 13 -21.90 10.00 -11.04
CA LEU A 13 -20.48 9.82 -11.32
C LEU A 13 -19.77 8.98 -10.24
N PHE A 14 -20.14 9.14 -8.96
CA PHE A 14 -19.64 8.28 -7.89
C PHE A 14 -20.10 6.81 -8.03
N SER A 15 -21.32 6.57 -8.51
CA SER A 15 -21.81 5.20 -8.76
C SER A 15 -21.16 4.55 -9.99
N ILE A 16 -20.90 5.34 -11.05
CA ILE A 16 -20.17 4.88 -12.24
C ILE A 16 -18.70 4.58 -11.90
N GLN A 17 -18.03 5.44 -11.13
CA GLN A 17 -16.65 5.17 -10.66
C GLN A 17 -16.57 3.90 -9.80
N ARG A 18 -17.57 3.67 -8.95
CA ARG A 18 -17.65 2.45 -8.13
C ARG A 18 -17.88 1.19 -8.98
N SER A 19 -18.68 1.30 -10.04
CA SER A 19 -18.95 0.19 -10.97
C SER A 19 -17.72 -0.10 -11.85
N ILE A 20 -17.05 0.92 -12.42
CA ILE A 20 -15.83 0.75 -13.22
C ILE A 20 -14.69 0.18 -12.38
N ALA A 21 -14.56 0.59 -11.11
CA ALA A 21 -13.59 0.02 -10.18
C ALA A 21 -13.92 -1.45 -9.85
N GLN A 22 -15.20 -1.80 -9.70
CA GLN A 22 -15.63 -3.18 -9.47
C GLN A 22 -15.46 -4.06 -10.73
N GLU A 23 -15.82 -3.57 -11.91
CA GLU A 23 -15.66 -4.29 -13.19
C GLU A 23 -14.19 -4.50 -13.54
N LYS A 24 -13.30 -3.50 -13.36
CA LYS A 24 -11.86 -3.69 -13.59
C LYS A 24 -11.18 -4.63 -12.58
N ILE A 25 -11.73 -4.77 -11.37
CA ILE A 25 -11.30 -5.80 -10.40
C ILE A 25 -11.73 -7.20 -10.88
N ILE A 26 -12.81 -7.29 -11.66
CA ILE A 26 -13.37 -8.55 -12.18
C ILE A 26 -12.73 -8.94 -13.52
N GLU A 27 -12.32 -7.99 -14.36
CA GLU A 27 -11.96 -8.24 -15.77
C GLU A 27 -10.46 -8.27 -16.13
N LYS A 28 -9.55 -8.39 -15.15
CA LYS A 28 -8.14 -8.74 -15.45
C LYS A 28 -7.67 -9.91 -14.60
N ARG A 29 -8.14 -11.09 -14.99
CA ARG A 29 -7.63 -12.39 -14.56
C ARG A 29 -7.35 -13.21 -15.82
N ASP A 30 -6.31 -12.80 -16.54
CA ASP A 30 -5.70 -13.66 -17.56
C ASP A 30 -4.53 -14.39 -16.91
N TYR A 31 -4.78 -15.67 -16.66
CA TYR A 31 -4.07 -16.60 -15.77
C TYR A 31 -2.94 -17.34 -16.49
N LYS A 32 -2.07 -16.67 -17.26
CA LYS A 32 -1.12 -17.40 -18.13
C LYS A 32 0.34 -16.96 -18.18
N PHE A 33 0.84 -16.07 -17.30
CA PHE A 33 2.26 -15.64 -17.41
C PHE A 33 3.09 -15.57 -16.12
N PHE A 34 2.67 -16.21 -15.02
CA PHE A 34 3.57 -16.47 -13.88
C PHE A 34 3.46 -17.94 -13.44
N GLY A 35 4.10 -18.82 -14.20
CA GLY A 35 4.28 -20.21 -13.82
C GLY A 35 5.55 -20.36 -12.99
N SER A 36 5.41 -20.35 -11.66
CA SER A 36 6.09 -21.24 -10.70
C SER A 36 5.95 -20.69 -9.28
N SER A 37 5.48 -21.56 -8.38
CA SER A 37 5.47 -21.46 -6.91
C SER A 37 4.30 -20.69 -6.29
N TYR A 38 3.52 -21.43 -5.50
CA TYR A 38 2.44 -21.03 -4.59
C TYR A 38 1.04 -20.94 -5.22
N ASN A 39 0.34 -22.08 -5.23
CA ASN A 39 -1.08 -22.13 -5.49
C ASN A 39 -1.84 -21.46 -4.32
N GLN A 40 -2.45 -20.32 -4.63
CA GLN A 40 -3.17 -19.45 -3.70
C GLN A 40 -4.54 -19.99 -3.29
N GLU A 41 -5.03 -21.07 -3.88
CA GLU A 41 -6.40 -21.56 -3.64
C GLU A 41 -6.57 -22.38 -2.36
N ASP A 42 -5.49 -22.99 -1.81
CA ASP A 42 -5.52 -23.70 -0.52
C ASP A 42 -5.14 -22.81 0.69
N LEU A 43 -4.68 -21.58 0.45
CA LEU A 43 -4.37 -20.59 1.48
C LEU A 43 -5.48 -19.54 1.58
N ILE A 44 -6.67 -19.95 2.00
CA ILE A 44 -7.68 -19.00 2.50
C ILE A 44 -7.25 -18.58 3.92
N LEU A 45 -6.17 -17.79 4.01
CA LEU A 45 -5.82 -17.00 5.19
C LEU A 45 -6.79 -15.81 5.31
N ARG A 46 -8.04 -16.10 5.67
CA ARG A 46 -9.06 -15.10 6.01
C ARG A 46 -8.95 -14.71 7.49
N ARG A 47 -7.87 -14.01 7.85
CA ARG A 47 -7.71 -13.12 9.02
C ARG A 47 -6.30 -12.52 8.96
N VAL A 48 -6.16 -11.27 9.36
CA VAL A 48 -4.87 -10.56 9.46
C VAL A 48 -3.96 -11.39 10.38
N ASN A 49 -2.93 -12.03 9.83
CA ASN A 49 -1.93 -12.71 10.63
C ASN A 49 -0.76 -11.76 10.80
N ASP A 50 -0.47 -11.44 12.05
CA ASP A 50 0.69 -10.66 12.43
C ASP A 50 1.91 -11.56 12.47
N THR A 51 3.07 -11.05 12.07
CA THR A 51 4.30 -11.84 11.97
C THR A 51 5.43 -11.24 12.79
N LEU A 52 6.03 -12.05 13.67
CA LEU A 52 7.32 -11.77 14.28
C LEU A 52 8.36 -12.69 13.67
N ASN A 53 9.31 -12.12 12.95
CA ASN A 53 10.47 -12.86 12.45
C ASN A 53 11.61 -12.76 13.47
N ILE A 54 12.34 -13.85 13.65
CA ILE A 54 13.54 -13.89 14.48
C ILE A 54 14.72 -14.26 13.60
N PHE A 55 15.72 -13.39 13.65
CA PHE A 55 16.98 -13.53 12.95
C PHE A 55 18.09 -13.77 13.96
N PHE A 56 18.95 -14.73 13.67
CA PHE A 56 20.26 -14.84 14.30
C PHE A 56 21.28 -14.33 13.30
N GLU A 57 22.05 -13.32 13.72
CA GLU A 57 22.85 -12.48 12.85
C GLU A 57 21.97 -11.87 11.75
N ASP A 58 21.99 -12.44 10.54
CA ASP A 58 21.16 -12.04 9.39
C ASP A 58 20.33 -13.21 8.81
N GLU A 59 20.30 -14.36 9.47
CA GLU A 59 19.57 -15.53 9.01
C GLU A 59 18.24 -15.68 9.74
N LYS A 60 17.15 -15.73 8.98
CA LYS A 60 15.83 -15.97 9.53
C LYS A 60 15.76 -17.41 10.04
N LYS A 61 15.60 -17.59 11.35
CA LYS A 61 15.48 -18.92 11.96
C LYS A 61 14.05 -19.24 12.39
N ILE A 62 13.28 -18.25 12.84
CA ILE A 62 11.90 -18.47 13.32
C ILE A 62 10.95 -17.41 12.76
N SER A 63 9.72 -17.82 12.47
CA SER A 63 8.59 -16.94 12.13
C SER A 63 7.39 -17.33 12.99
N TYR A 64 6.95 -16.43 13.86
CA TYR A 64 5.68 -16.59 14.55
C TYR A 64 4.58 -15.93 13.74
N LEU A 65 3.54 -16.69 13.37
CA LEU A 65 2.35 -16.22 12.66
C LEU A 65 1.16 -16.23 13.63
N TRP A 66 0.67 -15.04 13.96
CA TRP A 66 -0.30 -14.85 15.03
C TRP A 66 -1.71 -14.62 14.50
N SER A 67 -2.65 -15.43 14.96
CA SER A 67 -4.11 -15.17 14.91
C SER A 67 -4.55 -14.22 16.02
N ASN A 68 -3.94 -14.37 17.20
CA ASN A 68 -4.26 -13.63 18.41
C ASN A 68 -3.02 -13.46 19.29
N VAL A 69 -2.42 -12.28 19.26
CA VAL A 69 -1.22 -11.93 20.03
C VAL A 69 -1.42 -12.07 21.54
N GLY A 70 -2.63 -11.81 22.06
CA GLY A 70 -2.93 -11.94 23.49
C GLY A 70 -2.86 -13.37 24.02
N GLU A 71 -2.94 -14.39 23.17
CA GLU A 71 -2.77 -15.78 23.58
C GLU A 71 -1.29 -16.18 23.75
N PHE A 72 -0.35 -15.38 23.24
CA PHE A 72 1.08 -15.66 23.34
C PHE A 72 1.61 -15.62 24.78
N GLU A 73 1.05 -14.76 25.65
CA GLU A 73 1.49 -14.68 27.05
C GLU A 73 1.35 -16.03 27.77
N ASN A 74 0.30 -16.78 27.44
CA ASN A 74 0.00 -18.10 28.01
C ASN A 74 0.47 -19.27 27.14
N PHE A 75 1.08 -18.98 25.98
CA PHE A 75 1.57 -20.01 25.07
C PHE A 75 2.78 -20.71 25.68
N PRO A 76 2.77 -22.04 25.87
CA PRO A 76 3.86 -22.75 26.55
C PRO A 76 5.20 -22.75 25.79
N GLY A 77 5.19 -22.39 24.50
CA GLY A 77 6.39 -22.41 23.65
C GLY A 77 6.40 -23.59 22.68
N PHE A 78 7.03 -23.40 21.52
CA PHE A 78 7.21 -24.48 20.55
C PHE A 78 8.18 -25.53 21.09
N GLU A 79 9.07 -25.13 22.00
CA GLU A 79 10.11 -25.92 22.65
C GLU A 79 9.53 -27.16 23.34
N LYS A 80 8.30 -27.07 23.86
CA LYS A 80 7.58 -28.20 24.48
C LYS A 80 7.22 -29.31 23.49
N TYR A 81 7.11 -29.00 22.20
CA TYR A 81 6.66 -29.93 21.17
C TYR A 81 7.82 -30.56 20.37
N VAL A 82 9.05 -30.14 20.62
CA VAL A 82 10.23 -30.60 19.87
C VAL A 82 10.50 -32.10 20.11
N ASP A 83 10.40 -32.56 21.36
CA ASP A 83 10.66 -33.98 21.67
C ASP A 83 9.64 -34.91 21.00
N SER A 84 8.34 -34.58 21.12
CA SER A 84 7.27 -35.38 20.51
C SER A 84 7.30 -35.32 18.97
N PHE A 85 7.79 -34.22 18.41
CA PHE A 85 8.08 -34.12 16.98
C PHE A 85 9.20 -35.10 16.57
N PHE A 86 10.32 -35.12 17.29
CA PHE A 86 11.42 -36.05 16.98
C PHE A 86 10.99 -37.51 17.15
N GLU A 87 10.24 -37.84 18.20
CA GLU A 87 9.66 -39.18 18.38
C GLU A 87 8.85 -39.61 17.15
N MET A 88 7.97 -38.72 16.65
CA MET A 88 7.12 -39.01 15.50
C MET A 88 7.91 -39.15 14.18
N THR A 89 8.87 -38.25 13.94
CA THR A 89 9.72 -38.32 12.74
C THR A 89 10.60 -39.58 12.71
N ASN A 90 11.12 -39.99 13.87
CA ASN A 90 11.89 -41.23 14.03
C ASN A 90 11.04 -42.48 13.78
N GLN A 91 9.79 -42.49 14.26
CA GLN A 91 8.85 -43.60 13.99
C GLN A 91 8.51 -43.73 12.50
N ILE A 92 8.42 -42.60 11.79
CA ILE A 92 8.13 -42.57 10.34
C ILE A 92 9.38 -42.92 9.51
N GLY A 93 10.58 -42.70 10.04
CA GLY A 93 11.84 -43.01 9.36
C GLY A 93 12.18 -42.01 8.25
N LEU A 94 12.00 -40.70 8.52
CA LEU A 94 12.41 -39.65 7.58
C LEU A 94 13.93 -39.55 7.47
N ASP A 95 14.44 -39.39 6.24
CA ASP A 95 15.87 -39.35 5.94
C ASP A 95 16.37 -37.90 5.86
N PHE A 96 16.65 -37.31 7.02
CA PHE A 96 17.12 -35.92 7.10
C PHE A 96 18.55 -35.71 6.58
N GLU A 97 19.35 -36.78 6.48
CA GLU A 97 20.72 -36.70 5.97
C GLU A 97 20.73 -36.41 4.46
N ASN A 98 19.90 -37.14 3.71
CA ASN A 98 19.92 -37.08 2.24
C ASN A 98 18.76 -36.27 1.63
N LYS A 99 17.69 -36.02 2.38
CA LYS A 99 16.50 -35.33 1.87
C LYS A 99 16.20 -34.04 2.63
N ASN A 100 15.44 -33.18 1.97
CA ASN A 100 15.01 -31.89 2.47
C ASN A 100 13.50 -31.92 2.64
N TYR A 101 12.99 -31.38 3.73
CA TYR A 101 11.59 -31.54 4.08
C TYR A 101 10.94 -30.24 4.51
N TYR A 102 9.71 -30.05 4.06
CA TYR A 102 8.74 -29.21 4.72
C TYR A 102 7.88 -30.11 5.61
N LEU A 103 7.85 -29.82 6.90
CA LEU A 103 7.20 -30.63 7.92
C LEU A 103 6.17 -29.77 8.62
N ARG A 104 4.91 -30.20 8.64
CA ARG A 104 3.86 -29.56 9.42
C ARG A 104 3.42 -30.50 10.53
N TYR A 105 3.72 -30.10 11.76
CA TYR A 105 3.39 -30.85 12.96
C TYR A 105 2.28 -30.15 13.75
N SER A 106 1.23 -30.90 14.05
CA SER A 106 0.10 -30.47 14.88
C SER A 106 0.16 -31.24 16.20
N PRO A 107 0.73 -30.67 17.28
CA PRO A 107 0.98 -31.40 18.52
C PRO A 107 -0.30 -31.94 19.17
N GLU A 108 -1.40 -31.18 19.12
CA GLU A 108 -2.67 -31.53 19.77
C GLU A 108 -3.36 -32.73 19.14
N THR A 109 -3.20 -32.90 17.83
CA THR A 109 -3.74 -34.06 17.10
C THR A 109 -2.69 -35.14 16.85
N SER A 110 -1.43 -34.88 17.23
CA SER A 110 -0.28 -35.74 16.92
C SER A 110 -0.23 -36.10 15.44
N GLN A 111 -0.46 -35.12 14.58
CA GLN A 111 -0.42 -35.29 13.12
C GLN A 111 0.85 -34.66 12.56
N LEU A 112 1.53 -35.39 11.67
CA LEU A 112 2.66 -34.89 10.89
C LEU A 112 2.32 -35.03 9.40
N ILE A 113 2.37 -33.92 8.69
CA ILE A 113 2.32 -33.87 7.23
C ILE A 113 3.71 -33.49 6.76
N TYR A 114 4.24 -34.20 5.76
CA TYR A 114 5.56 -33.90 5.21
C TYR A 114 5.54 -33.82 3.69
N GLU A 115 6.39 -32.95 3.14
CA GLU A 115 6.62 -32.78 1.72
C GLU A 115 8.12 -32.74 1.46
N GLU A 116 8.61 -33.48 0.47
CA GLU A 116 10.01 -33.42 0.04
C GLU A 116 10.25 -32.14 -0.78
N LEU A 117 11.24 -31.35 -0.36
CA LEU A 117 11.61 -30.11 -1.02
C LEU A 117 12.60 -30.39 -2.15
N THR A 118 12.22 -30.03 -3.37
CA THR A 118 13.02 -30.24 -4.59
C THR A 118 14.15 -29.23 -4.76
N THR A 119 14.17 -28.16 -3.96
CA THR A 119 15.12 -27.05 -4.10
C THR A 119 15.90 -26.82 -2.81
N VAL A 120 17.23 -26.77 -2.90
CA VAL A 120 18.14 -26.37 -1.81
C VAL A 120 18.70 -24.98 -2.11
N ARG A 121 18.74 -24.12 -1.10
CA ARG A 121 19.38 -22.80 -1.19
C ARG A 121 20.72 -22.84 -0.50
N PHE A 122 21.72 -22.19 -1.07
CA PHE A 122 23.08 -22.13 -0.51
C PHE A 122 23.55 -20.69 -0.34
N LYS A 123 24.29 -20.43 0.75
CA LYS A 123 25.02 -19.19 1.04
C LYS A 123 26.50 -19.48 0.95
N LYS A 124 27.27 -18.48 0.55
CA LYS A 124 28.73 -18.54 0.56
C LYS A 124 29.23 -17.90 1.85
N GLU A 125 29.97 -18.67 2.64
CA GLU A 125 30.54 -18.23 3.92
C GLU A 125 31.96 -18.74 4.02
N ASN A 126 32.94 -17.85 4.26
CA ASN A 126 34.36 -18.20 4.38
C ASN A 126 34.89 -19.12 3.24
N ASN A 127 34.52 -18.81 1.99
CA ASN A 127 34.82 -19.61 0.78
C ASN A 127 34.21 -21.02 0.70
N GLN A 128 33.33 -21.39 1.63
CA GLN A 128 32.54 -22.61 1.57
C GLN A 128 31.09 -22.31 1.17
N THR A 129 30.44 -23.26 0.50
CA THR A 129 29.04 -23.17 0.09
C THR A 129 28.21 -24.01 1.06
N VAL A 130 27.48 -23.34 1.95
CA VAL A 130 26.66 -23.97 2.99
C VAL A 130 25.18 -23.84 2.65
N PRO A 131 24.37 -24.88 2.86
CA PRO A 131 22.93 -24.80 2.66
C PRO A 131 22.29 -23.86 3.69
N ILE A 132 21.42 -22.94 3.27
CA ILE A 132 20.81 -21.91 4.14
C ILE A 132 19.63 -22.48 4.92
N HIS A 133 18.72 -23.18 4.21
CA HIS A 133 17.51 -23.78 4.80
C HIS A 133 17.21 -25.08 4.06
N ARG A 134 17.62 -26.22 4.63
CA ARG A 134 17.28 -27.56 4.10
C ARG A 134 15.92 -28.02 4.59
N HIS A 135 15.53 -27.62 5.80
CA HIS A 135 14.27 -28.04 6.39
C HIS A 135 13.45 -26.83 6.83
N THR A 136 12.13 -26.98 6.75
CA THR A 136 11.19 -26.04 7.35
C THR A 136 10.22 -26.83 8.21
N VAL A 137 10.19 -26.53 9.50
CA VAL A 137 9.30 -27.16 10.48
C VAL A 137 8.25 -26.15 10.89
N ARG A 138 6.99 -26.43 10.58
CA ARG A 138 5.84 -25.64 11.00
C ARG A 138 5.12 -26.35 12.14
N PHE A 139 5.13 -25.74 13.32
CA PHE A 139 4.27 -26.13 14.43
C PHE A 139 2.93 -25.39 14.31
N THR A 140 1.82 -26.11 14.35
CA THR A 140 0.46 -25.54 14.34
C THR A 140 -0.24 -25.78 15.68
N PRO A 141 0.19 -25.13 16.79
CA PRO A 141 -0.43 -25.31 18.10
C PRO A 141 -1.78 -24.59 18.19
N ARG A 142 -2.68 -25.08 19.04
CA ARG A 142 -4.02 -24.50 19.23
C ARG A 142 -3.93 -23.09 19.82
N GLY A 143 -4.46 -22.10 19.11
CA GLY A 143 -4.58 -20.71 19.58
C GLY A 143 -3.64 -19.72 18.88
N MET A 144 -2.45 -20.19 18.47
CA MET A 144 -1.59 -19.48 17.51
C MET A 144 -1.86 -19.97 16.08
N THR A 145 -1.64 -19.14 15.06
CA THR A 145 -1.91 -19.60 13.69
C THR A 145 -0.85 -20.58 13.24
N ASP A 146 0.45 -20.27 13.36
CA ASP A 146 1.56 -21.16 13.00
C ASP A 146 2.90 -20.64 13.57
N ILE A 147 3.88 -21.53 13.77
CA ILE A 147 5.27 -21.20 14.08
C ILE A 147 6.15 -21.93 13.08
N GLU A 148 6.84 -21.19 12.22
CA GLU A 148 7.77 -21.76 11.25
C GLU A 148 9.20 -21.63 11.73
N VAL A 149 9.94 -22.74 11.67
CA VAL A 149 11.36 -22.81 11.98
C VAL A 149 12.10 -23.19 10.70
N TYR A 150 13.13 -22.42 10.35
CA TYR A 150 13.94 -22.63 9.14
C TYR A 150 15.33 -23.10 9.56
N LEU A 151 15.68 -24.30 9.10
CA LEU A 151 16.82 -25.06 9.63
C LEU A 151 17.79 -25.44 8.51
N GLY A 152 19.09 -25.24 8.75
CA GLY A 152 20.14 -25.79 7.89
C GLY A 152 20.24 -27.31 8.07
N GLU A 153 20.25 -27.77 9.32
CA GLU A 153 20.19 -29.18 9.72
C GLU A 153 19.04 -29.42 10.70
N ILE A 154 18.41 -30.61 10.69
CA ILE A 154 17.26 -30.88 11.56
C ILE A 154 17.59 -30.77 13.05
N ASP A 155 18.84 -31.10 13.43
CA ASP A 155 19.33 -31.06 14.81
C ASP A 155 19.44 -29.63 15.37
N GLU A 156 19.49 -28.59 14.50
CA GLU A 156 19.42 -27.20 14.93
C GLU A 156 18.14 -26.91 15.74
N LEU A 157 17.07 -27.70 15.53
CA LEU A 157 15.84 -27.57 16.29
C LEU A 157 16.05 -27.82 17.80
N MET A 158 16.97 -28.70 18.18
CA MET A 158 17.33 -28.95 19.58
C MET A 158 18.09 -27.77 20.18
N VAL A 159 18.97 -27.13 19.40
CA VAL A 159 19.66 -25.91 19.83
C VAL A 159 18.65 -24.77 20.04
N LEU A 160 17.71 -24.60 19.10
CA LEU A 160 16.65 -23.60 19.21
C LEU A 160 15.70 -23.87 20.39
N LYS A 161 15.45 -25.14 20.72
CA LYS A 161 14.71 -25.56 21.91
C LYS A 161 15.40 -25.11 23.20
N GLU A 162 16.72 -25.30 23.29
CA GLU A 162 17.51 -24.95 24.48
C GLU A 162 17.71 -23.43 24.63
N ALA A 163 17.68 -22.69 23.52
CA ALA A 163 17.85 -21.23 23.53
C ALA A 163 16.69 -20.45 24.19
N GLY A 164 15.57 -21.10 24.51
CA GLY A 164 14.46 -20.49 25.27
C GLY A 164 13.83 -19.28 24.57
N ILE A 165 13.67 -19.34 23.25
CA ILE A 165 13.25 -18.20 22.43
C ILE A 165 11.84 -17.71 22.76
N THR A 166 10.91 -18.62 23.07
CA THR A 166 9.56 -18.21 23.48
C THR A 166 9.61 -17.35 24.76
N GLU A 167 10.40 -17.75 25.76
CA GLU A 167 10.54 -16.98 27.01
C GLU A 167 11.23 -15.63 26.75
N MET A 168 12.23 -15.61 25.88
CA MET A 168 12.89 -14.38 25.46
C MET A 168 11.90 -13.39 24.83
N VAL A 169 11.06 -13.85 23.90
CA VAL A 169 10.04 -13.02 23.27
C VAL A 169 9.03 -12.54 24.32
N ARG A 170 8.58 -13.42 25.22
CA ARG A 170 7.64 -13.07 26.30
C ARG A 170 8.20 -12.00 27.23
N SER A 171 9.46 -12.12 27.64
CA SER A 171 10.14 -11.11 28.47
C SER A 171 10.20 -9.75 27.77
N LEU A 172 10.58 -9.73 26.48
CA LEU A 172 10.61 -8.51 25.68
C LEU A 172 9.22 -7.87 25.51
N MET A 173 8.17 -8.67 25.45
CA MET A 173 6.79 -8.18 25.39
C MET A 173 6.36 -7.50 26.68
N LEU A 174 6.74 -8.04 27.85
CA LEU A 174 6.43 -7.45 29.15
C LEU A 174 7.16 -6.12 29.37
N GLU A 175 8.43 -6.05 28.92
CA GLU A 175 9.27 -4.86 29.02
C GLU A 175 8.86 -3.72 28.08
N LYS A 176 8.32 -4.05 26.90
CA LYS A 176 8.07 -3.05 25.85
C LYS A 176 6.58 -2.72 25.71
N ASP A 177 6.26 -1.42 25.83
CA ASP A 177 4.90 -0.88 25.71
C ASP A 177 4.18 -1.16 24.38
N TRP A 178 4.91 -1.53 23.32
CA TRP A 178 4.28 -1.81 22.02
C TRP A 178 3.37 -3.05 22.05
N PHE A 179 3.61 -3.99 22.97
CA PHE A 179 2.73 -5.15 23.15
C PHE A 179 1.43 -4.74 23.87
N LYS A 180 1.54 -3.87 24.89
CA LYS A 180 0.39 -3.32 25.63
C LYS A 180 -0.49 -2.40 24.80
N LYS A 181 0.08 -1.76 23.77
CA LYS A 181 -0.62 -0.89 22.80
C LYS A 181 -1.13 -1.64 21.57
N TYR A 182 -1.06 -2.97 21.56
CA TYR A 182 -1.54 -3.79 20.46
C TYR A 182 -3.08 -3.68 20.32
N GLU A 183 -3.52 -2.79 19.44
CA GLU A 183 -4.84 -2.88 18.79
C GLU A 183 -4.65 -3.69 17.51
N LYS A 184 -5.55 -4.66 17.23
CA LYS A 184 -5.52 -5.50 16.00
C LYS A 184 -5.19 -4.66 14.74
N GLY A 185 -3.92 -4.64 14.37
CA GLY A 185 -3.31 -3.80 13.34
C GLY A 185 -2.07 -4.52 12.83
N LEU A 186 -1.59 -4.16 11.63
CA LEU A 186 -0.54 -4.90 10.93
C LEU A 186 0.77 -4.85 11.71
N PHE A 187 1.05 -5.95 12.37
CA PHE A 187 2.26 -6.12 13.15
C PHE A 187 3.26 -6.93 12.34
N ASN A 188 4.28 -6.24 11.82
CA ASN A 188 5.47 -6.85 11.24
C ASN A 188 6.69 -6.33 12.00
N LYS A 189 7.34 -7.22 12.75
CA LYS A 189 8.55 -6.91 13.50
C LYS A 189 9.63 -7.96 13.26
N ASP A 190 10.87 -7.51 13.32
CA ASP A 190 12.03 -8.39 13.31
C ASP A 190 12.75 -8.27 14.64
N LEU A 191 12.98 -9.39 15.31
CA LEU A 191 13.91 -9.52 16.42
C LEU A 191 15.23 -10.04 15.84
N ARG A 192 16.30 -9.26 15.97
CA ARG A 192 17.65 -9.65 15.58
C ARG A 192 18.48 -9.96 16.82
N ILE A 193 19.19 -11.08 16.80
CA ILE A 193 20.08 -11.53 17.87
C ILE A 193 21.48 -11.60 17.25
N ASN A 194 22.41 -10.77 17.71
CA ASN A 194 23.79 -10.79 17.20
C ASN A 194 24.62 -11.93 17.84
N ALA A 195 25.85 -12.12 17.35
CA ALA A 195 26.77 -13.15 17.85
C ALA A 195 27.09 -13.01 19.35
N ASP A 196 27.07 -11.78 19.88
CA ASP A 196 27.30 -11.48 21.29
C ASP A 196 26.03 -11.66 22.16
N GLY A 197 24.89 -12.01 21.54
CA GLY A 197 23.61 -12.22 22.21
C GLY A 197 22.81 -10.94 22.50
N GLU A 198 23.26 -9.79 21.99
CA GLU A 198 22.49 -8.54 22.05
C GLU A 198 21.27 -8.61 21.13
N LYS A 199 20.18 -7.98 21.59
CA LYS A 199 18.84 -8.11 21.02
C LYS A 199 18.36 -6.77 20.51
N GLU A 200 18.04 -6.71 19.22
CA GLU A 200 17.44 -5.54 18.59
C GLU A 200 16.04 -5.87 18.07
N ILE A 201 15.05 -5.07 18.41
CA ILE A 201 13.71 -5.16 17.81
C ILE A 201 13.56 -4.04 16.79
N THR A 202 13.60 -4.39 15.51
CA THR A 202 13.23 -3.48 14.44
C THR A 202 11.72 -3.55 14.26
N THR A 203 11.03 -2.44 14.53
CA THR A 203 9.61 -2.31 14.20
C THR A 203 9.49 -1.55 12.89
N TYR A 204 8.86 -2.17 11.89
CA TYR A 204 8.53 -1.49 10.64
C TYR A 204 7.28 -0.62 10.82
N TYR A 205 7.37 0.41 11.68
CA TYR A 205 6.34 1.46 11.76
C TYR A 205 6.17 2.20 10.42
N ASN A 206 7.20 2.15 9.56
CA ASN A 206 7.35 3.01 8.38
C ASN A 206 6.64 2.57 7.09
N LEU A 207 5.65 1.68 7.17
CA LEU A 207 4.66 1.58 6.11
C LEU A 207 3.42 2.44 6.41
N GLU A 208 3.19 2.89 7.65
CA GLU A 208 1.86 3.33 8.09
C GLU A 208 1.60 4.84 8.10
N ASP A 209 2.63 5.70 8.10
CA ASP A 209 2.43 7.16 8.03
C ASP A 209 2.43 7.64 6.57
N SER A 210 1.23 7.68 5.96
CA SER A 210 1.05 8.04 4.54
C SER A 210 0.96 9.55 4.30
N LYS A 211 1.28 10.40 5.28
CA LYS A 211 1.33 11.84 5.07
C LYS A 211 2.44 12.16 4.09
N LYS A 212 2.07 12.48 2.86
CA LYS A 212 3.00 12.76 1.79
C LYS A 212 2.65 14.09 1.16
N LEU A 213 3.69 14.86 0.90
CA LEU A 213 3.60 16.06 0.09
C LEU A 213 3.96 15.66 -1.35
N ILE A 214 3.02 15.84 -2.27
CA ILE A 214 3.18 15.47 -3.67
C ILE A 214 3.09 16.73 -4.52
N PHE A 215 4.14 16.98 -5.31
CA PHE A 215 4.14 18.03 -6.32
C PHE A 215 3.71 17.42 -7.65
N ASN A 216 2.80 18.08 -8.35
CA ASN A 216 2.46 17.71 -9.72
C ASN A 216 2.51 18.91 -10.66
N PHE A 217 2.85 18.65 -11.90
CA PHE A 217 2.73 19.62 -12.98
C PHE A 217 1.94 19.02 -14.13
N ASP A 218 0.78 19.62 -14.40
CA ASP A 218 -0.13 19.21 -15.45
C ASP A 218 -0.05 20.20 -16.62
N ILE A 219 0.03 19.69 -17.85
CA ILE A 219 -0.04 20.48 -19.09
C ILE A 219 -1.18 19.95 -19.96
N GLY A 220 -2.00 20.83 -20.51
CA GLY A 220 -3.20 20.43 -21.22
C GLY A 220 -3.86 21.56 -22.00
N THR A 221 -5.10 21.32 -22.37
CA THR A 221 -5.94 22.32 -23.03
C THR A 221 -7.34 22.28 -22.45
N GLN A 222 -7.99 23.43 -22.40
CA GLN A 222 -9.41 23.54 -22.11
C GLN A 222 -10.17 24.05 -23.32
N PHE A 223 -11.44 23.70 -23.41
CA PHE A 223 -12.36 24.06 -24.47
C PHE A 223 -13.33 25.10 -23.90
N ILE A 224 -13.34 26.28 -24.50
CA ILE A 224 -14.16 27.42 -24.05
C ILE A 224 -14.79 28.08 -25.29
N GLY A 225 -16.03 27.72 -25.60
CA GLY A 225 -16.64 28.12 -26.87
C GLY A 225 -15.77 27.69 -28.06
N SER A 226 -15.27 28.65 -28.83
CA SER A 226 -14.37 28.42 -29.98
C SER A 226 -12.87 28.55 -29.65
N TYR A 227 -12.52 28.75 -28.38
CA TYR A 227 -11.13 28.93 -27.93
C TYR A 227 -10.56 27.65 -27.32
N PHE A 228 -9.26 27.45 -27.53
CA PHE A 228 -8.48 26.32 -27.06
C PHE A 228 -7.21 26.80 -26.34
N PRO A 229 -7.35 27.41 -25.13
CA PRO A 229 -6.18 27.83 -24.36
C PRO A 229 -5.28 26.65 -23.98
N LEU A 230 -3.98 26.88 -24.06
CA LEU A 230 -3.01 26.04 -23.38
C LEU A 230 -3.17 26.26 -21.87
N THR A 231 -3.32 25.18 -21.12
CA THR A 231 -3.47 25.22 -19.67
C THR A 231 -2.32 24.52 -18.98
N THR A 232 -1.68 25.19 -18.04
CA THR A 232 -0.65 24.59 -17.18
C THR A 232 -1.06 24.74 -15.73
N GLU A 233 -0.89 23.69 -14.94
CA GLU A 233 -1.23 23.69 -13.51
C GLU A 233 -0.09 23.11 -12.69
N LEU A 234 0.46 23.93 -11.79
CA LEU A 234 1.38 23.45 -10.75
C LEU A 234 0.55 23.18 -9.49
N SER A 235 0.56 21.95 -8.97
CA SER A 235 -0.20 21.58 -7.78
C SER A 235 0.67 20.98 -6.69
N LEU A 236 0.31 21.30 -5.46
CA LEU A 236 0.84 20.75 -4.22
C LEU A 236 -0.29 20.01 -3.51
N PHE A 237 -0.16 18.69 -3.39
CA PHE A 237 -1.13 17.86 -2.70
C PHE A 237 -0.54 17.37 -1.38
N PHE A 238 -1.17 17.76 -0.28
CA PHE A 238 -0.90 17.23 1.04
C PHE A 238 -1.86 16.08 1.31
N ASP A 239 -1.36 14.85 1.14
CA ASP A 239 -2.13 13.64 1.41
C ASP A 239 -2.30 13.47 2.92
N LEU A 240 -3.53 13.58 3.40
CA LEU A 240 -3.91 13.34 4.80
C LEU A 240 -4.33 11.88 5.05
N GLY A 241 -4.13 11.00 4.06
CA GLY A 241 -4.71 9.66 3.94
C GLY A 241 -5.02 8.93 5.24
N LYS A 242 -6.21 8.30 5.30
CA LYS A 242 -6.57 7.29 6.30
C LYS A 242 -6.59 5.92 5.63
N ARG A 243 -5.67 5.01 5.98
CA ARG A 243 -5.72 3.62 5.53
C ARG A 243 -7.06 2.98 5.92
N LYS A 244 -7.89 2.62 4.95
CA LYS A 244 -8.95 1.62 5.12
C LYS A 244 -8.47 0.34 4.45
N LYS A 245 -8.26 -0.73 5.25
CA LYS A 245 -7.95 -2.14 4.88
C LYS A 245 -7.16 -2.36 3.57
N TRP A 246 -5.91 -2.82 3.71
CA TRP A 246 -4.98 -3.54 2.80
C TRP A 246 -4.92 -3.31 1.28
N ILE A 247 -5.98 -2.90 0.59
CA ILE A 247 -6.03 -2.90 -0.89
C ILE A 247 -6.25 -1.50 -1.45
N THR A 248 -6.79 -0.56 -0.68
CA THR A 248 -7.06 0.79 -1.16
C THR A 248 -6.21 1.82 -0.42
N ARG A 249 -5.08 2.21 -1.03
CA ARG A 249 -4.41 3.48 -0.68
C ARG A 249 -5.40 4.60 -1.03
N SER A 250 -6.15 5.04 -0.05
CA SER A 250 -7.00 6.22 -0.15
C SER A 250 -6.10 7.45 -0.18
N LYS A 251 -6.13 8.18 -1.28
CA LYS A 251 -5.56 9.53 -1.35
C LYS A 251 -6.66 10.46 -0.89
N SER A 252 -6.49 11.13 0.25
CA SER A 252 -7.48 12.11 0.71
C SER A 252 -6.76 13.23 1.39
N GLY A 253 -6.93 14.46 0.92
CA GLY A 253 -6.25 15.58 1.52
C GLY A 253 -6.47 16.90 0.81
N VAL A 254 -5.62 17.86 1.13
CA VAL A 254 -5.73 19.24 0.65
C VAL A 254 -4.83 19.42 -0.56
N GLU A 255 -5.36 20.06 -1.60
CA GLU A 255 -4.62 20.44 -2.80
C GLU A 255 -4.57 21.96 -2.91
N LEU A 256 -3.38 22.51 -3.16
CA LEU A 256 -3.18 23.89 -3.54
C LEU A 256 -2.63 23.90 -4.95
N SER A 257 -3.14 24.75 -5.85
CA SER A 257 -2.61 24.81 -7.20
C SER A 257 -2.57 26.21 -7.78
N TRP A 258 -1.64 26.41 -8.70
CA TRP A 258 -1.52 27.58 -9.54
C TRP A 258 -1.85 27.18 -10.98
N LEU A 259 -2.96 27.71 -11.47
CA LEU A 259 -3.51 27.39 -12.79
C LEU A 259 -3.29 28.59 -13.72
N HIS A 260 -2.75 28.32 -14.89
CA HIS A 260 -2.46 29.30 -15.92
C HIS A 260 -3.15 28.93 -17.22
N TYR A 261 -3.82 29.90 -17.82
CA TYR A 261 -4.42 29.84 -19.15
C TYR A 261 -3.68 30.78 -20.09
N ALA A 262 -3.09 30.24 -21.15
CA ALA A 262 -2.53 31.02 -22.23
C ALA A 262 -3.45 30.96 -23.45
N PHE A 263 -3.93 32.11 -23.87
CA PHE A 263 -4.80 32.29 -25.02
C PHE A 263 -4.05 32.97 -26.17
N VAL A 264 -4.45 32.61 -27.39
CA VAL A 264 -4.15 33.39 -28.58
C VAL A 264 -5.47 33.90 -29.13
N GLN A 265 -5.65 35.22 -29.16
CA GLN A 265 -6.84 35.86 -29.71
C GLN A 265 -6.46 36.69 -30.93
N LYS A 266 -7.33 36.69 -31.95
CA LYS A 266 -7.18 37.58 -33.11
C LYS A 266 -7.80 38.93 -32.75
N ASN A 267 -7.02 40.01 -32.86
CA ASN A 267 -7.54 41.37 -32.72
C ASN A 267 -8.14 41.86 -34.06
N GLU A 268 -9.03 42.85 -34.01
CA GLU A 268 -9.71 43.44 -35.17
C GLU A 268 -8.69 44.03 -36.18
N ASP A 269 -7.52 44.47 -35.69
CA ASP A 269 -6.42 45.03 -36.48
C ASP A 269 -5.42 43.99 -37.03
N SER A 270 -5.81 42.70 -37.12
CA SER A 270 -5.06 41.58 -37.73
C SER A 270 -3.76 41.13 -37.01
N SER A 271 -3.47 41.65 -35.82
CA SER A 271 -2.44 41.11 -34.92
C SER A 271 -3.00 40.00 -34.01
N PHE A 272 -2.18 38.98 -33.73
CA PHE A 272 -2.47 38.01 -32.68
C PHE A 272 -2.06 38.60 -31.33
N GLU A 273 -2.96 38.54 -30.36
CA GLU A 273 -2.70 38.96 -28.99
C GLU A 273 -2.61 37.73 -28.07
N PHE A 274 -1.59 37.74 -27.21
CA PHE A 274 -1.36 36.69 -26.22
C PHE A 274 -1.89 37.16 -24.87
N ASN A 275 -2.90 36.45 -24.35
CA ASN A 275 -3.49 36.73 -23.05
C ASN A 275 -3.15 35.61 -22.07
N ASN A 276 -2.77 35.98 -20.84
CA ASN A 276 -2.40 35.03 -19.80
C ASN A 276 -3.21 35.29 -18.53
N ASP A 277 -4.05 34.33 -18.16
CA ASP A 277 -4.86 34.39 -16.95
C ASP A 277 -4.35 33.40 -15.91
N PHE A 278 -4.12 33.90 -14.70
CA PHE A 278 -3.57 33.13 -13.58
C PHE A 278 -4.56 33.02 -12.44
N PHE A 279 -4.71 31.83 -11.88
CA PHE A 279 -5.56 31.55 -10.74
C PHE A 279 -4.79 30.82 -9.65
N LEU A 280 -5.01 31.23 -8.41
CA LEU A 280 -4.61 30.44 -7.25
C LEU A 280 -5.82 29.66 -6.75
N THR A 281 -5.66 28.35 -6.54
CA THR A 281 -6.74 27.44 -6.17
C THR A 281 -6.39 26.66 -4.91
N GLY A 282 -7.41 26.38 -4.11
CA GLY A 282 -7.38 25.47 -2.99
C GLY A 282 -8.54 24.50 -3.08
N GLY A 283 -8.30 23.25 -2.74
CA GLY A 283 -9.27 22.19 -2.93
C GLY A 283 -9.07 20.98 -2.06
N TRP A 284 -10.01 20.05 -2.17
CA TRP A 284 -9.94 18.75 -1.55
C TRP A 284 -9.85 17.67 -2.62
N ARG A 285 -8.81 16.84 -2.54
CA ARG A 285 -8.59 15.69 -3.42
C ARG A 285 -8.93 14.43 -2.64
N THR A 286 -9.77 13.57 -3.21
CA THR A 286 -10.14 12.28 -2.64
C THR A 286 -10.17 11.19 -3.70
N GLY A 287 -9.75 9.97 -3.37
CA GLY A 287 -9.73 8.87 -4.32
C GLY A 287 -8.98 7.65 -3.82
N VAL A 288 -8.74 6.71 -4.73
CA VAL A 288 -8.10 5.43 -4.47
C VAL A 288 -7.03 5.19 -5.52
N LEU A 289 -5.82 4.83 -5.09
CA LEU A 289 -4.67 4.63 -5.97
C LEU A 289 -4.45 5.90 -6.83
N ASP A 290 -4.49 5.78 -8.15
CA ASP A 290 -4.28 6.89 -9.09
C ASP A 290 -5.58 7.45 -9.68
N TYR A 291 -6.72 6.96 -9.18
CA TYR A 291 -8.04 7.47 -9.53
C TYR A 291 -8.49 8.44 -8.45
N THR A 292 -8.36 9.74 -8.73
CA THR A 292 -8.70 10.80 -7.76
C THR A 292 -9.64 11.82 -8.35
N THR A 293 -10.55 12.30 -7.50
CA THR A 293 -11.42 13.44 -7.80
C THR A 293 -10.97 14.61 -6.93
N THR A 294 -10.74 15.77 -7.54
CA THR A 294 -10.45 17.02 -6.83
C THR A 294 -11.61 17.99 -7.02
N ILE A 295 -12.09 18.57 -5.93
CA ILE A 295 -12.98 19.73 -5.95
C ILE A 295 -12.14 20.93 -5.53
N LYS A 296 -12.03 21.94 -6.39
CA LYS A 296 -11.19 23.11 -6.15
C LYS A 296 -11.96 24.41 -6.32
N TYR A 297 -11.65 25.38 -5.47
CA TYR A 297 -12.11 26.76 -5.59
C TYR A 297 -10.89 27.66 -5.70
N GLY A 298 -10.98 28.70 -6.52
CA GLY A 298 -9.85 29.59 -6.74
C GLY A 298 -10.26 30.98 -7.16
N ARG A 299 -9.28 31.87 -7.18
CA ARG A 299 -9.46 33.27 -7.53
C ARG A 299 -8.36 33.71 -8.49
N MET A 300 -8.74 34.58 -9.43
CA MET A 300 -7.79 35.17 -10.37
C MET A 300 -6.81 36.07 -9.63
N ILE A 301 -5.52 35.92 -9.95
CA ILE A 301 -4.40 36.67 -9.38
C ILE A 301 -3.55 37.40 -10.43
N SER A 302 -4.01 37.46 -11.69
CA SER A 302 -3.27 38.12 -12.77
C SER A 302 -3.04 39.62 -12.47
N SER A 303 -1.81 40.09 -12.68
CA SER A 303 -1.35 41.44 -12.36
C SER A 303 -1.65 42.48 -13.44
N ASN A 304 -1.94 42.04 -14.67
CA ASN A 304 -2.22 42.95 -15.79
C ASN A 304 -3.68 42.83 -16.22
N HIS A 305 -4.52 43.65 -15.60
CA HIS A 305 -5.97 43.63 -15.77
C HIS A 305 -6.45 44.08 -17.17
N ALA A 306 -5.59 44.72 -17.96
CA ALA A 306 -5.94 45.22 -19.30
C ALA A 306 -6.17 44.09 -20.32
N ASN A 307 -5.53 42.92 -20.14
CA ASN A 307 -5.49 41.83 -21.11
C ASN A 307 -5.88 40.48 -20.48
N THR A 308 -7.08 40.39 -19.92
CA THR A 308 -7.60 39.15 -19.29
C THR A 308 -8.79 38.60 -20.06
N PHE A 309 -8.81 37.30 -20.36
CA PHE A 309 -9.89 36.65 -21.11
C PHE A 309 -11.13 36.47 -20.23
N PHE A 310 -10.93 36.05 -18.98
CA PHE A 310 -12.02 35.85 -18.02
C PHE A 310 -12.48 37.14 -17.33
N GLY A 311 -11.78 38.26 -17.53
CA GLY A 311 -12.08 39.55 -16.91
C GLY A 311 -11.65 39.66 -15.43
N GLU A 312 -11.56 40.89 -14.94
CA GLU A 312 -11.09 41.19 -13.60
C GLU A 312 -11.90 40.52 -12.48
N ARG A 313 -11.19 40.08 -11.42
CA ARG A 313 -11.76 39.52 -10.17
C ARG A 313 -12.63 38.28 -10.36
N ASN A 314 -12.35 37.50 -11.39
CA ASN A 314 -13.05 36.25 -11.63
C ASN A 314 -12.66 35.17 -10.59
N ASN A 315 -13.62 34.32 -10.22
CA ASN A 315 -13.44 33.16 -9.36
C ASN A 315 -13.62 31.89 -10.18
N LEU A 316 -13.05 30.78 -9.71
CA LEU A 316 -13.25 29.48 -10.33
C LEU A 316 -13.79 28.45 -9.35
N LEU A 317 -14.67 27.58 -9.85
CA LEU A 317 -15.07 26.34 -9.21
C LEU A 317 -14.80 25.19 -10.17
N GLY A 318 -13.88 24.31 -9.80
CA GLY A 318 -13.38 23.23 -10.64
C GLY A 318 -13.61 21.84 -10.05
N PHE A 319 -13.81 20.89 -10.96
CA PHE A 319 -13.87 19.46 -10.69
C PHE A 319 -12.86 18.76 -11.61
N ASP A 320 -11.84 18.15 -11.03
CA ASP A 320 -10.87 17.36 -11.75
C ASP A 320 -11.09 15.87 -11.50
N PHE A 321 -11.01 15.07 -12.56
CA PHE A 321 -11.10 13.62 -12.56
C PHE A 321 -9.80 13.04 -13.11
N GLN A 322 -8.97 12.50 -12.24
CA GLN A 322 -7.76 11.76 -12.60
C GLN A 322 -8.17 10.32 -12.95
N ILE A 323 -8.00 9.93 -14.21
CA ILE A 323 -8.40 8.60 -14.73
C ILE A 323 -7.19 7.65 -14.76
N SER A 324 -5.98 8.18 -14.77
CA SER A 324 -4.74 7.43 -14.65
C SER A 324 -3.66 8.32 -14.00
N PRO A 325 -2.49 7.80 -13.58
CA PRO A 325 -1.44 8.63 -12.99
C PRO A 325 -1.08 9.87 -13.82
N HIS A 326 -1.25 9.78 -15.14
CA HIS A 326 -0.87 10.83 -16.07
C HIS A 326 -2.04 11.58 -16.69
N PHE A 327 -3.28 11.09 -16.64
CA PHE A 327 -4.38 11.70 -17.40
C PHE A 327 -5.48 12.24 -16.48
N LYS A 328 -5.83 13.51 -16.69
CA LYS A 328 -6.82 14.23 -15.91
C LYS A 328 -7.82 14.94 -16.83
N ILE A 329 -9.11 14.83 -16.53
CA ILE A 329 -10.19 15.59 -17.15
C ILE A 329 -10.64 16.66 -16.16
N SER A 330 -10.74 17.90 -16.60
CA SER A 330 -11.16 19.03 -15.78
C SER A 330 -12.45 19.64 -16.29
N TYR A 331 -13.35 19.99 -15.37
CA TYR A 331 -14.54 20.80 -15.64
C TYR A 331 -14.53 22.01 -14.70
N ILE A 332 -14.40 23.21 -15.25
CA ILE A 332 -14.20 24.43 -14.46
C ILE A 332 -15.23 25.48 -14.88
N ASN A 333 -15.85 26.12 -13.89
CA ASN A 333 -16.74 27.25 -14.10
C ASN A 333 -16.08 28.50 -13.57
N HIS A 334 -16.04 29.54 -14.40
CA HIS A 334 -15.55 30.86 -14.05
C HIS A 334 -16.73 31.81 -13.86
N PHE A 335 -16.72 32.57 -12.78
CA PHE A 335 -17.77 33.51 -12.43
C PHE A 335 -17.24 34.71 -11.62
N LYS A 336 -17.76 35.90 -11.92
CA LYS A 336 -17.49 37.11 -11.14
C LYS A 336 -18.26 37.11 -9.82
N ASP A 337 -19.55 36.78 -9.91
CA ASP A 337 -20.43 36.56 -8.77
C ASP A 337 -21.47 35.46 -9.09
N PHE A 338 -22.20 34.98 -8.06
CA PHE A 338 -23.20 33.92 -8.21
C PHE A 338 -24.46 34.32 -9.00
N LYS A 339 -24.60 35.60 -9.38
CA LYS A 339 -25.76 36.14 -10.11
C LYS A 339 -25.47 36.39 -11.59
N SER A 340 -24.19 36.56 -11.93
CA SER A 340 -23.67 36.73 -13.29
C SER A 340 -23.65 35.41 -14.07
N ASP A 341 -23.56 35.50 -15.40
CA ASP A 341 -23.39 34.33 -16.26
C ASP A 341 -22.04 33.64 -15.99
N TRP A 342 -22.06 32.31 -16.03
CA TRP A 342 -20.88 31.49 -15.77
C TRP A 342 -20.26 31.03 -17.07
N ILE A 343 -18.93 31.09 -17.16
CA ILE A 343 -18.17 30.55 -18.27
C ILE A 343 -17.73 29.14 -17.88
N SER A 344 -18.37 28.13 -18.48
CA SER A 344 -18.01 26.73 -18.27
C SER A 344 -16.94 26.30 -19.27
N THR A 345 -15.99 25.52 -18.78
CA THR A 345 -14.85 25.00 -19.53
C THR A 345 -14.71 23.51 -19.24
N ILE A 346 -14.31 22.74 -20.24
CA ILE A 346 -13.96 21.34 -20.10
C ILE A 346 -12.60 21.12 -20.72
N GLY A 347 -11.73 20.31 -20.14
CA GLY A 347 -10.42 20.08 -20.71
C GLY A 347 -9.78 18.78 -20.29
N VAL A 348 -8.64 18.53 -20.91
CA VAL A 348 -7.81 17.36 -20.65
C VAL A 348 -6.39 17.84 -20.42
N SER A 349 -5.72 17.23 -19.44
CA SER A 349 -4.33 17.52 -19.14
C SER A 349 -3.55 16.25 -18.85
N TYR A 350 -2.27 16.30 -19.20
CA TYR A 350 -1.29 15.28 -18.93
C TYR A 350 -0.37 15.70 -17.78
N ARG A 351 -0.21 14.84 -16.78
CA ARG A 351 0.69 15.03 -15.64
C ARG A 351 2.09 14.55 -15.99
N LEU A 352 3.04 15.48 -15.91
CA LEU A 352 4.44 15.23 -16.24
C LEU A 352 5.24 14.59 -15.10
N PHE A 353 4.91 14.90 -13.84
CA PHE A 353 5.50 14.32 -12.64
C PHE A 353 4.53 14.30 -11.48
#